data_AF-A0A1Q9MUU0-F1
#
_entry.id   AF-A0A1Q9MUU0-F1
#
_cell.length_a   1.000
_cell.length_b   1.000
_cell.length_c   1.000
_cell.angle_alpha   90.00
_cell.angle_beta   90.00
_cell.angle_gamma   90.00
#
_symmetry.space_group_name_H-M   'P 1'
#
loop_
_entity.id
_entity.type
_entity.pdbx_description
1 polymer ?
#
loop_
_entity_poly.entity_id
_entity_poly.type
_entity_poly.pdbx_seq_one_letter_code
_entity_poly.pdbx_strand_id
1 'polypeptide(L)'
;MTKFKLVSADVIKCLSCGRCTGYCPASRVSDYNIRHILNRVLDGDTSVLTDSLIWLCFICGTCIVKCPQEGLWPPKIIQNLREYALNKGHGAWAVAHLIPAVDNFFKYGAVLKGIFPVSPKAIEEINKLGELTGMKAILEKRKKLVEESKE
;
A
#
# COMPACT_ATOMS: atom_id res chain seq x y z
N MET A 1 12.19 9.90 -23.82
CA MET A 1 12.17 10.22 -22.37
C MET A 1 10.75 10.72 -22.08
N THR A 2 9.82 10.05 -21.40
CA THR A 2 9.87 9.11 -20.26
C THR A 2 8.58 8.29 -20.30
N LYS A 3 8.64 6.95 -20.48
CA LYS A 3 7.45 6.09 -20.63
C LYS A 3 6.98 5.42 -19.32
N PHE A 4 7.54 5.81 -18.16
CA PHE A 4 7.28 5.13 -16.88
C PHE A 4 6.71 6.06 -15.82
N LYS A 5 5.46 5.79 -15.42
CA LYS A 5 4.70 6.47 -14.35
C LYS A 5 5.04 6.00 -12.93
N LEU A 6 6.04 5.13 -12.76
CA LEU A 6 6.44 4.57 -11.45
C LEU A 6 7.35 5.50 -10.65
N VAL A 7 8.05 6.42 -11.31
CA VAL A 7 8.96 7.37 -10.65
C VAL A 7 8.13 8.47 -10.02
N SER A 8 7.98 8.44 -8.70
CA SER A 8 7.47 9.60 -7.97
C SER A 8 8.52 10.73 -8.02
N ALA A 9 8.09 11.97 -8.23
CA ALA A 9 9.02 13.11 -8.26
C ALA A 9 9.92 13.17 -6.99
N ASP A 10 9.40 12.69 -5.86
CA ASP A 10 10.12 12.66 -4.59
C ASP A 10 11.27 11.65 -4.57
N VAL A 11 11.15 10.50 -5.26
CA VAL A 11 12.18 9.45 -5.17
C VAL A 11 13.51 9.91 -5.79
N ILE A 12 13.45 10.83 -6.75
CA ILE A 12 14.62 11.39 -7.46
C ILE A 12 15.59 12.10 -6.48
N LYS A 13 15.07 12.56 -5.33
CA LYS A 13 15.88 13.18 -4.26
C LYS A 13 16.69 12.16 -3.45
N CYS A 14 16.43 10.86 -3.60
CA CYS A 14 17.08 9.82 -2.79
C CYS A 14 18.59 9.78 -3.05
N LEU A 15 19.39 10.02 -2.00
CA LEU A 15 20.85 9.91 -2.03
C LEU A 15 21.38 8.48 -1.83
N SER A 16 20.49 7.49 -1.71
CA SER A 16 20.87 6.09 -1.46
C SER A 16 21.75 5.87 -0.23
N CYS A 17 21.69 6.76 0.77
CA CYS A 17 22.53 6.72 1.96
C CYS A 17 22.25 5.57 2.95
N GLY A 18 21.13 4.85 2.80
CA GLY A 18 20.82 3.66 3.60
C GLY A 18 20.27 3.89 5.01
N ARG A 19 20.18 5.14 5.50
CA ARG A 19 19.60 5.44 6.83
C ARG A 19 18.20 4.85 7.00
N CYS A 20 17.36 4.94 5.98
CA CYS A 20 16.02 4.37 5.99
C CYS A 20 16.01 2.86 6.26
N THR A 21 17.03 2.12 5.80
CA THR A 21 17.19 0.67 6.04
C THR A 21 17.75 0.40 7.43
N GLY A 22 18.78 1.14 7.86
CA GLY A 22 19.41 0.96 9.18
C GLY A 22 18.46 1.18 10.38
N TYR A 23 17.47 2.07 10.23
CA TYR A 23 16.44 2.30 11.25
C TYR A 23 15.15 1.50 11.05
N CYS A 24 15.02 0.71 9.97
CA CYS A 24 13.78 0.03 9.67
C CYS A 24 13.59 -1.19 10.60
N PRO A 25 12.46 -1.32 11.31
CA PRO A 25 12.17 -2.52 12.08
C PRO A 25 11.99 -3.76 11.18
N ALA A 26 11.38 -3.61 10.01
CA ALA A 26 11.22 -4.72 9.07
C ALA A 26 12.57 -5.24 8.54
N SER A 27 13.53 -4.36 8.25
CA SER A 27 14.88 -4.76 7.84
C SER A 27 15.68 -5.47 8.92
N ARG A 28 15.30 -5.35 10.20
CA ARG A 28 15.98 -6.04 11.31
C ARG A 28 15.55 -7.49 11.47
N VAL A 29 14.40 -7.86 10.92
CA VAL A 29 13.76 -9.17 11.15
C VAL A 29 13.47 -9.92 9.85
N SER A 30 13.89 -9.37 8.70
CA SER A 30 13.67 -9.94 7.38
C SER A 30 14.66 -9.34 6.37
N ASP A 31 14.66 -9.86 5.15
CA ASP A 31 15.46 -9.33 4.03
C ASP A 31 14.92 -8.02 3.43
N TYR A 32 13.91 -7.42 4.06
CA TYR A 32 13.36 -6.15 3.61
C TYR A 32 14.43 -5.06 3.56
N ASN A 33 14.62 -4.44 2.41
CA ASN A 33 15.55 -3.33 2.24
C ASN A 33 14.90 -2.21 1.43
N ILE A 34 14.40 -1.20 2.13
CA ILE A 34 13.71 -0.07 1.48
C ILE A 34 14.63 0.73 0.57
N ARG A 35 15.94 0.83 0.85
CA ARG A 35 16.89 1.50 -0.05
C ARG A 35 16.96 0.78 -1.40
N HIS A 36 17.07 -0.55 -1.39
CA HIS A 36 17.10 -1.33 -2.64
C HIS A 36 15.81 -1.17 -3.43
N ILE A 37 14.65 -1.16 -2.77
CA ILE A 37 13.36 -0.91 -3.42
C ILE A 37 13.33 0.48 -4.06
N LEU A 38 13.78 1.54 -3.35
CA LEU A 38 13.83 2.90 -3.90
C LEU A 38 14.75 2.99 -5.12
N ASN A 39 15.90 2.32 -5.11
CA ASN A 39 16.81 2.29 -6.26
C ASN A 39 16.16 1.62 -7.46
N ARG A 40 15.50 0.47 -7.28
CA ARG A 40 14.75 -0.20 -8.35
C ARG A 40 13.67 0.71 -8.95
N VAL A 41 12.98 1.49 -8.11
CA VAL A 41 12.02 2.50 -8.60
C VAL A 41 12.70 3.58 -9.43
N LEU A 42 13.85 4.08 -9.00
CA LEU A 42 14.65 5.08 -9.76
C LEU A 42 15.13 4.54 -11.11
N ASP A 43 15.56 3.28 -11.13
CA ASP A 43 16.03 2.58 -12.31
C ASP A 43 14.87 2.21 -13.27
N GLY A 44 13.62 2.39 -12.83
CA GLY A 44 12.43 2.03 -13.60
C GLY A 44 12.19 0.51 -13.68
N ASP A 45 12.76 -0.27 -12.76
CA ASP A 45 12.61 -1.71 -12.71
C ASP A 45 11.19 -2.11 -12.29
N THR A 46 10.42 -2.65 -13.23
CA THR A 46 9.03 -3.07 -13.02
C THR A 46 8.90 -4.38 -12.26
N SER A 47 9.96 -5.19 -12.17
CA SER A 47 9.93 -6.46 -11.43
C SER A 47 9.70 -6.24 -9.92
N VAL A 48 9.86 -5.00 -9.44
CA VAL A 48 9.53 -4.63 -8.05
C VAL A 48 8.03 -4.82 -7.74
N LEU A 49 7.15 -4.85 -8.74
CA LEU A 49 5.70 -5.01 -8.54
C LEU A 49 5.30 -6.45 -8.18
N THR A 50 6.12 -7.45 -8.50
CA THR A 50 5.88 -8.84 -8.12
C THR A 50 6.68 -9.26 -6.89
N ASP A 51 7.58 -8.40 -6.41
CA ASP A 51 8.44 -8.69 -5.27
C ASP A 51 7.64 -8.66 -3.95
N SER A 52 7.66 -9.78 -3.22
CA SER A 52 6.99 -9.91 -1.93
C SER A 52 7.52 -8.93 -0.87
N LEU A 53 8.77 -8.46 -0.99
CA LEU A 53 9.39 -7.55 -0.03
C LEU A 53 8.63 -6.22 0.09
N ILE A 54 7.95 -5.74 -0.96
CA ILE A 54 7.16 -4.50 -0.86
C ILE A 54 6.05 -4.61 0.20
N TRP A 55 5.60 -5.83 0.53
CA TRP A 55 4.55 -6.12 1.52
C TRP A 55 5.06 -6.19 2.96
N LEU A 56 6.37 -6.24 3.19
CA LEU A 56 6.96 -6.30 4.53
C LEU A 56 7.10 -4.92 5.22
N CYS A 57 6.91 -3.82 4.48
CA CYS A 57 6.90 -2.49 5.08
C CYS A 57 5.71 -2.30 6.03
N PHE A 58 5.96 -1.89 7.26
CA PHE A 58 4.91 -1.60 8.26
C PHE A 58 4.32 -0.20 8.12
N ILE A 59 4.83 0.63 7.20
CA ILE A 59 4.39 2.02 7.02
C ILE A 59 4.54 2.83 8.32
N CYS A 60 5.53 2.51 9.16
CA CYS A 60 5.72 3.15 10.48
C CYS A 60 6.27 4.59 10.42
N GLY A 61 6.75 5.05 9.27
CA GLY A 61 7.22 6.43 9.08
C GLY A 61 8.63 6.74 9.60
N THR A 62 9.32 5.83 10.28
CA THR A 62 10.68 6.08 10.83
C THR A 62 11.66 6.57 9.78
N CYS A 63 11.60 6.03 8.56
CA CYS A 63 12.46 6.42 7.45
C CYS A 63 12.21 7.83 6.92
N ILE A 64 11.07 8.46 7.23
CA ILE A 64 10.79 9.88 6.93
C ILE A 64 11.61 10.74 7.90
N VAL A 65 11.45 10.48 9.20
CA VAL A 65 12.09 11.23 10.29
C VAL A 65 13.62 11.13 10.22
N LYS A 66 14.15 9.98 9.80
CA LYS A 66 15.60 9.74 9.71
C LYS A 66 16.19 10.10 8.36
N CYS A 67 15.37 10.49 7.38
CA CYS A 67 15.86 10.88 6.07
C CYS A 67 16.56 12.25 6.17
N PRO A 68 17.77 12.41 5.61
CA PRO A 68 18.39 13.73 5.50
C PRO A 68 17.82 14.54 4.33
N GLN A 69 16.96 13.94 3.50
CA GLN A 69 16.34 14.58 2.33
C GLN A 69 14.92 15.00 2.66
N GLU A 70 14.67 16.30 2.60
CA GLU A 70 13.37 16.86 2.88
C GLU A 70 12.35 16.52 1.78
N GLY A 71 11.13 16.17 2.19
CA GLY A 71 10.04 15.81 1.29
C GLY A 71 10.14 14.42 0.66
N LEU A 72 11.18 13.62 0.94
CA LEU A 72 11.22 12.22 0.54
C LEU A 72 10.34 11.39 1.48
N TRP A 73 9.33 10.71 0.92
CA TRP A 73 8.37 9.91 1.69
C TRP A 73 8.38 8.41 1.28
N PRO A 74 9.36 7.61 1.75
CA PRO A 74 9.49 6.22 1.30
C PRO A 74 8.28 5.32 1.57
N PRO A 75 7.58 5.42 2.73
CA PRO A 75 6.34 4.67 2.96
C PRO A 75 5.24 4.96 1.92
N LYS A 76 5.13 6.19 1.42
CA LYS A 76 4.16 6.54 0.38
C LYS A 76 4.52 5.88 -0.96
N ILE A 77 5.80 5.83 -1.29
CA ILE A 77 6.30 5.10 -2.47
C ILE A 77 5.92 3.61 -2.37
N ILE A 78 6.14 2.99 -1.21
CA ILE A 78 5.74 1.59 -1.00
C ILE A 78 4.22 1.39 -1.14
N GLN A 79 3.39 2.27 -0.57
CA GLN A 79 1.93 2.21 -0.76
C GLN A 79 1.53 2.27 -2.23
N ASN A 80 2.14 3.20 -2.98
CA ASN A 80 1.88 3.33 -4.41
C ASN A 80 2.30 2.07 -5.17
N LEU A 81 3.46 1.48 -4.86
CA LEU A 81 3.91 0.22 -5.47
C LEU A 81 2.92 -0.92 -5.21
N ARG A 82 2.42 -1.07 -3.98
CA ARG A 82 1.40 -2.07 -3.63
C ARG A 82 0.12 -1.86 -4.45
N GLU A 83 -0.33 -0.62 -4.57
CA GLU A 83 -1.51 -0.27 -5.35
C GLU A 83 -1.32 -0.56 -6.86
N TYR A 84 -0.15 -0.24 -7.41
CA TYR A 84 0.20 -0.59 -8.79
C TYR A 84 0.27 -2.10 -9.00
N ALA A 85 0.88 -2.84 -8.07
CA ALA A 85 0.97 -4.29 -8.11
C ALA A 85 -0.44 -4.92 -8.15
N LEU A 86 -1.32 -4.51 -7.23
CA LEU A 86 -2.71 -4.97 -7.20
C LEU A 86 -3.47 -4.61 -8.47
N ASN A 87 -3.24 -3.43 -9.04
CA ASN A 87 -3.87 -3.02 -10.30
C ASN A 87 -3.37 -3.79 -11.53
N LYS A 88 -2.21 -4.43 -11.42
CA LYS A 88 -1.62 -5.33 -12.42
C LYS A 88 -1.93 -6.80 -12.17
N GLY A 89 -2.70 -7.12 -11.13
CA GLY A 89 -3.09 -8.49 -10.80
C GLY A 89 -2.10 -9.24 -9.92
N HIS A 90 -1.20 -8.53 -9.23
CA HIS A 90 -0.25 -9.13 -8.28
C HIS A 90 -0.68 -8.89 -6.83
N GLY A 91 -0.21 -9.71 -5.89
CA GLY A 91 -0.39 -9.46 -4.45
C GLY A 91 -1.79 -9.77 -3.91
N ALA A 92 -2.59 -10.59 -4.60
CA ALA A 92 -3.90 -11.04 -4.13
C ALA A 92 -3.85 -11.62 -2.70
N TRP A 93 -2.84 -12.45 -2.42
CA TRP A 93 -2.59 -13.04 -1.10
C TRP A 93 -2.49 -12.00 0.02
N ALA A 94 -1.95 -10.82 -0.27
CA ALA A 94 -1.71 -9.79 0.74
C ALA A 94 -3.00 -9.05 1.15
N VAL A 95 -4.05 -9.11 0.33
CA VAL A 95 -5.32 -8.43 0.58
C VAL A 95 -6.49 -9.38 0.85
N ALA A 96 -6.33 -10.67 0.57
CA ALA A 96 -7.38 -11.68 0.74
C ALA A 96 -8.01 -11.66 2.14
N HIS A 97 -7.21 -11.56 3.20
CA HIS A 97 -7.70 -11.51 4.58
C HIS A 97 -8.29 -10.14 4.98
N LEU A 98 -8.06 -9.09 4.20
CA LEU A 98 -8.57 -7.74 4.47
C LEU A 98 -9.96 -7.52 3.87
N ILE A 99 -10.35 -8.27 2.83
CA ILE A 99 -11.66 -8.11 2.17
C ILE A 99 -12.82 -8.18 3.18
N PRO A 100 -12.92 -9.18 4.08
CA PRO A 100 -14.04 -9.25 5.03
C PRO A 100 -14.07 -8.07 5.99
N ALA A 101 -12.90 -7.55 6.38
CA ALA A 101 -12.78 -6.39 7.25
C ALA A 101 -13.32 -5.12 6.58
N VAL A 102 -13.03 -4.94 5.29
CA VAL A 102 -13.53 -3.80 4.50
C VAL A 102 -15.04 -3.95 4.21
N ASP A 103 -15.51 -5.16 3.91
CA ASP A 103 -16.95 -5.44 3.76
C ASP A 103 -17.73 -5.12 5.04
N ASN A 104 -17.20 -5.53 6.20
CA ASN A 104 -17.79 -5.21 7.50
C ASN A 104 -17.85 -3.70 7.72
N PHE A 105 -16.81 -2.96 7.33
CA PHE A 105 -16.80 -1.50 7.45
C PHE A 105 -17.96 -0.86 6.68
N PHE A 106 -18.23 -1.27 5.43
CA PHE A 106 -19.37 -0.74 4.68
C PHE A 106 -20.74 -1.23 5.19
N LYS A 107 -20.80 -2.44 5.75
CA LYS A 107 -22.05 -3.04 6.23
C LYS A 107 -22.47 -2.52 7.61
N TYR A 108 -21.52 -2.34 8.52
CA TYR A 108 -21.77 -2.02 9.93
C TYR A 108 -21.21 -0.65 10.33
N GLY A 109 -20.54 0.07 9.43
CA GLY A 109 -19.80 1.29 9.75
C GLY A 109 -18.52 1.06 10.56
N ALA A 110 -18.18 -0.21 10.84
CA ALA A 110 -17.02 -0.61 11.61
C ALA A 110 -16.48 -1.96 11.10
N VAL A 111 -15.16 -2.13 11.16
CA VAL A 111 -14.49 -3.39 10.75
C VAL A 111 -14.93 -4.57 11.62
N LEU A 112 -15.13 -4.31 12.91
CA LEU A 112 -15.58 -5.30 13.88
C LEU A 112 -17.02 -5.00 14.26
N LYS A 113 -17.91 -5.97 13.99
CA LYS A 113 -19.35 -5.84 14.23
C LYS A 113 -19.62 -5.66 15.72
N GLY A 114 -20.42 -4.65 16.07
CA GLY A 114 -20.94 -4.46 17.42
C GLY A 114 -19.96 -3.87 18.44
N ILE A 115 -18.74 -3.50 18.03
CA ILE A 115 -17.78 -2.87 18.94
C ILE A 115 -18.09 -1.40 19.17
N PHE A 116 -18.50 -0.69 18.12
CA PHE A 116 -18.79 0.74 18.20
C PHE A 116 -20.27 1.00 17.87
N PRO A 117 -20.93 1.92 18.60
CA PRO A 117 -22.28 2.34 18.28
C PRO A 117 -22.23 3.26 17.06
N VAL A 118 -22.39 2.71 15.86
CA VAL A 118 -22.51 3.48 14.61
C VAL A 118 -23.98 3.64 14.25
N SER A 119 -24.44 4.87 14.04
CA SER A 119 -25.84 5.14 13.70
C SER A 119 -26.18 4.72 12.26
N PRO A 120 -27.44 4.36 11.97
CA PRO A 120 -27.85 4.04 10.60
C PRO A 120 -27.54 5.15 9.59
N LYS A 121 -27.71 6.42 9.99
CA LYS A 121 -27.37 7.58 9.17
C LYS A 121 -25.87 7.65 8.83
N ALA A 122 -25.00 7.37 9.81
CA ALA A 122 -23.56 7.35 9.55
C ALA A 122 -23.18 6.23 8.57
N ILE A 123 -23.82 5.06 8.66
CA ILE A 123 -23.60 3.95 7.72
C ILE A 123 -24.04 4.36 6.30
N GLU A 124 -25.16 5.05 6.15
CA GLU A 124 -25.62 5.59 4.87
C GLU A 124 -24.61 6.59 4.27
N GLU A 125 -24.12 7.53 5.07
CA GLU A 125 -23.11 8.51 4.65
C GLU A 125 -21.79 7.85 4.25
N ILE A 126 -21.31 6.86 5.03
CA ILE A 126 -20.14 6.05 4.70
C ILE A 126 -20.32 5.36 3.34
N ASN A 127 -21.48 4.77 3.10
CA ASN A 127 -21.78 4.11 1.84
C ASN A 127 -21.77 5.10 0.67
N LYS A 128 -22.40 6.27 0.84
CA LYS A 128 -22.40 7.34 -0.16
C LYS A 128 -20.98 7.81 -0.50
N LEU A 129 -20.14 8.03 0.52
CA LEU A 129 -18.73 8.37 0.33
C LEU A 129 -17.96 7.23 -0.37
N GLY A 130 -18.25 5.98 -0.03
CA GLY A 130 -17.66 4.80 -0.66
C GLY A 130 -17.93 4.71 -2.16
N GLU A 131 -19.15 5.09 -2.59
CA GLU A 131 -19.49 5.20 -4.03
C GLU A 131 -18.76 6.39 -4.67
N LEU A 132 -18.86 7.59 -4.07
CA LEU A 132 -18.31 8.83 -4.64
C LEU A 132 -16.79 8.79 -4.82
N THR A 133 -16.08 8.16 -3.88
CA THR A 133 -14.62 8.03 -3.92
C THR A 133 -14.15 6.85 -4.77
N GLY A 134 -15.07 5.99 -5.23
CA GLY A 134 -14.75 4.75 -5.96
C GLY A 134 -14.17 3.64 -5.08
N MET A 135 -14.16 3.78 -3.75
CA MET A 135 -13.65 2.75 -2.84
C MET A 135 -14.40 1.42 -2.98
N LYS A 136 -15.71 1.45 -3.21
CA LYS A 136 -16.50 0.23 -3.44
C LYS A 136 -16.13 -0.47 -4.75
N ALA A 137 -15.91 0.29 -5.83
CA ALA A 137 -15.43 -0.26 -7.08
C ALA A 137 -14.03 -0.90 -6.93
N ILE A 138 -13.15 -0.28 -6.15
CA ILE A 138 -11.84 -0.86 -5.80
C ILE A 138 -12.02 -2.15 -5.02
N LEU A 139 -12.90 -2.20 -4.02
CA LEU A 139 -13.18 -3.40 -3.23
C LEU A 139 -13.64 -4.57 -4.11
N GLU A 140 -14.59 -4.35 -5.01
CA GLU A 140 -15.06 -5.39 -5.96
C GLU A 140 -13.94 -5.86 -6.89
N LYS A 141 -13.09 -4.94 -7.37
CA LYS A 141 -11.89 -5.30 -8.15
C LYS A 141 -10.93 -6.17 -7.34
N ARG A 142 -10.75 -5.91 -6.04
CA ARG A 142 -9.90 -6.73 -5.16
C ARG A 142 -10.52 -8.10 -4.86
N LYS A 143 -11.85 -8.19 -4.70
CA LYS A 143 -12.56 -9.47 -4.57
C LYS A 143 -12.32 -10.36 -5.77
N LYS A 144 -12.58 -9.83 -6.97
CA LYS A 144 -12.33 -10.53 -8.23
C LYS A 144 -10.89 -11.00 -8.37
N LEU A 145 -9.92 -10.13 -8.06
CA LEU A 145 -8.49 -10.50 -8.07
C LEU A 145 -8.18 -11.68 -7.13
N VAL A 146 -8.78 -11.71 -5.94
CA VAL A 146 -8.56 -12.78 -4.97
C VAL A 146 -9.24 -14.07 -5.41
N GLU A 147 -10.42 -14.00 -6.03
CA GLU A 147 -11.11 -15.15 -6.61
C GLU A 147 -10.31 -15.77 -7.76
N GLU A 148 -9.87 -14.97 -8.72
CA GLU A 148 -9.05 -15.41 -9.87
C GLU A 148 -7.69 -15.99 -9.45
N SER A 149 -7.17 -15.63 -8.26
CA SER A 149 -5.90 -16.15 -7.75
C SER A 149 -5.99 -17.52 -7.07
N LYS A 150 -7.21 -18.05 -6.86
CA LYS A 150 -7.44 -19.38 -6.28
C LYS A 150 -7.53 -20.49 -7.33
N GLU A 151 -7.69 -20.12 -8.59
CA GLU A 151 -7.64 -21.01 -9.76
C GLU A 151 -6.19 -21.28 -10.17
#